data_AF-A0A016WN23-F1
#
_entry.id   AF-A0A016WN23-F1
#
_cell.length_a   1.000
_cell.length_b   1.000
_cell.length_c   1.000
_cell.angle_alpha   90.00
_cell.angle_beta   90.00
_cell.angle_gamma   90.00
#
_symmetry.space_group_name_H-M   'P 1'
#
loop_
_entity.id
_entity.type
_entity.pdbx_description
1 polymer ?
#
loop_
_entity_poly.entity_id
_entity_poly.type
_entity_poly.pdbx_seq_one_letter_code
_entity_poly.pdbx_strand_id
1 'polypeptide(L)'
;MTSLDTNLGDLSLKTTQLLSNCLTSGDLWLKIVDTNRNNIYYMSEDEVERISREANPGESVLRAWSNRGQSVRDLLVRLQTLSKRHGAAMDQAQLILSRKFKPVRWAKTDEIVASIVEDNLIVRLQCKAVGFPWPVYHWYKNDELVENASGCTVDVVRCKCSSDFTFCCVVTNEIEDGHVYSEFYRKPGKEYSSRITSQPISLAPFVGEEYRWFFF
;
A
#
# COMPACT_ATOMS: atom_id res chain seq x y z
N MET A 1 17.65 3.39 -17.81
CA MET A 1 16.96 2.58 -16.79
C MET A 1 17.93 2.42 -15.65
N THR A 2 17.55 2.82 -14.44
CA THR A 2 18.43 2.76 -13.28
C THR A 2 18.65 1.30 -12.89
N SER A 3 19.90 0.87 -12.76
CA SER A 3 20.20 -0.48 -12.30
C SER A 3 19.89 -0.62 -10.81
N LEU A 4 19.54 -1.81 -10.36
CA LEU A 4 19.32 -2.08 -8.94
C LEU A 4 20.60 -1.90 -8.11
N ASP A 5 21.75 -2.13 -8.71
CA ASP A 5 23.06 -2.05 -8.04
C ASP A 5 23.68 -0.65 -8.12
N THR A 6 23.00 0.32 -8.76
CA THR A 6 23.41 1.72 -8.80
C THR A 6 23.42 2.29 -7.38
N ASN A 7 24.52 2.91 -6.97
CA ASN A 7 24.57 3.66 -5.70
C ASN A 7 23.59 4.84 -5.77
N LEU A 8 22.96 5.19 -4.64
CA LEU A 8 22.02 6.31 -4.58
C LEU A 8 22.65 7.66 -5.01
N GLY A 9 23.95 7.85 -4.82
CA GLY A 9 24.70 9.03 -5.27
C GLY A 9 24.97 9.08 -6.78
N ASP A 10 24.89 7.94 -7.46
CA ASP A 10 25.13 7.82 -8.91
C ASP A 10 23.83 7.90 -9.73
N LEU A 11 22.71 8.23 -9.08
CA LEU A 11 21.44 8.49 -9.74
C LEU A 11 21.54 9.70 -10.67
N SER A 12 20.81 9.66 -11.78
CA SER A 12 20.72 10.81 -12.69
C SER A 12 20.17 12.04 -11.94
N LEU A 13 20.65 13.24 -12.29
CA LEU A 13 20.22 14.49 -11.66
C LEU A 13 18.69 14.61 -11.56
N LYS A 14 17.98 14.27 -12.65
CA LYS A 14 16.51 14.27 -12.69
C LYS A 14 15.91 13.30 -11.68
N THR A 15 16.43 12.07 -11.59
CA THR A 15 15.95 11.05 -10.63
C THR A 15 16.22 11.49 -9.19
N THR A 16 17.42 12.01 -8.90
CA THR A 16 17.80 12.51 -7.57
C THR A 16 16.91 13.64 -7.11
N GLN A 17 16.62 14.60 -7.99
CA GLN A 17 15.75 15.73 -7.67
C GLN A 17 14.31 15.28 -7.41
N LEU A 18 13.76 14.39 -8.25
CA LEU A 18 12.41 13.85 -8.05
C LEU A 18 12.31 13.04 -6.75
N LEU A 19 13.30 12.20 -6.47
CA LEU A 19 13.31 11.34 -5.30
C LEU A 19 13.46 12.14 -4.01
N SER A 20 14.40 13.10 -3.96
CA SER A 20 14.58 13.96 -2.78
C SER A 20 13.32 14.76 -2.47
N ASN A 21 12.71 15.40 -3.48
CA ASN A 21 11.44 16.12 -3.33
C ASN A 21 10.31 15.20 -2.86
N CYS A 22 10.22 13.99 -3.41
CA CYS A 22 9.25 12.99 -2.97
C CYS A 22 9.42 12.64 -1.49
N LEU A 23 10.66 12.38 -1.05
CA LEU A 23 10.96 12.01 0.34
C LEU A 23 10.73 13.18 1.31
N THR A 24 10.97 14.41 0.87
CA THR A 24 10.70 15.64 1.61
C THR A 24 9.21 15.93 1.78
N SER A 25 8.36 15.40 0.90
CA SER A 25 6.92 15.62 0.99
C SER A 25 6.33 14.99 2.25
N GLY A 26 5.84 15.85 3.16
CA GLY A 26 5.26 15.42 4.43
C GLY A 26 6.29 14.77 5.35
N ASP A 27 5.93 13.63 5.94
CA ASP A 27 6.73 12.85 6.88
C ASP A 27 7.33 11.58 6.23
N LEU A 28 7.42 11.51 4.90
CA LEU A 28 7.87 10.30 4.21
C LEU A 28 9.32 9.93 4.59
N TRP A 29 10.22 10.91 4.63
CA TRP A 29 11.61 10.68 5.05
C TRP A 29 11.70 10.14 6.49
N LEU A 30 10.83 10.58 7.41
CA LEU A 30 10.76 10.07 8.79
C LEU A 30 10.31 8.61 8.85
N LYS A 31 9.42 8.20 7.95
CA LYS A 31 8.95 6.80 7.87
C LYS A 31 10.03 5.83 7.37
N ILE A 32 10.97 6.32 6.56
CA ILE A 32 11.98 5.46 5.92
C ILE A 32 13.26 5.30 6.74
N VAL A 33 13.64 6.30 7.54
CA VAL A 33 14.76 6.19 8.48
C VAL A 33 14.45 5.17 9.58
N ASP A 34 15.49 4.69 10.26
CA ASP A 34 15.38 3.72 11.35
C ASP A 34 16.12 4.24 12.59
N THR A 35 15.66 3.90 13.79
CA THR A 35 16.31 4.31 15.04
C THR A 35 17.20 3.20 15.61
N ASN A 36 17.15 1.99 15.05
CA ASN A 36 18.03 0.91 15.45
C ASN A 36 19.44 1.09 14.86
N ARG A 37 20.45 1.28 15.71
CA ARG A 37 21.86 1.49 15.35
C ARG A 37 22.46 0.41 14.44
N ASN A 38 21.93 -0.81 14.49
CA ASN A 38 22.40 -1.93 13.67
C ASN A 38 21.76 -1.94 12.27
N ASN A 39 20.81 -1.06 12.00
CA ASN A 39 20.12 -0.97 10.72
C ASN A 39 20.91 -0.05 9.76
N ILE A 40 21.05 -0.46 8.49
CA ILE A 40 21.70 0.36 7.47
C ILE A 40 20.97 1.69 7.19
N TYR A 41 19.69 1.81 7.56
CA TYR A 41 18.89 3.04 7.48
C TYR A 41 18.94 3.87 8.76
N TYR A 42 19.78 3.49 9.73
CA TYR A 42 19.91 4.19 11.00
C TYR A 42 20.24 5.67 10.82
N MET A 43 19.57 6.51 11.60
CA MET A 43 19.94 7.90 11.87
C MET A 43 19.73 8.18 13.36
N SER A 44 20.68 8.87 14.00
CA SER A 44 20.53 9.29 15.41
C SER A 44 19.44 10.35 15.57
N GLU A 45 18.91 10.49 16.78
CA GLU A 45 17.90 11.52 17.09
C GLU A 45 18.41 12.93 16.77
N ASP A 46 19.66 13.24 17.10
CA ASP A 46 20.30 14.52 16.78
C ASP A 46 20.40 14.76 15.26
N GLU A 47 20.70 13.71 14.48
CA GLU A 47 20.73 13.81 13.02
C GLU A 47 19.34 14.05 12.44
N VAL A 48 18.33 13.31 12.94
CA VAL A 48 16.93 13.49 12.53
C VAL A 48 16.45 14.90 12.87
N GLU A 49 16.74 15.40 14.06
CA GLU A 49 16.37 16.75 14.48
C GLU A 49 17.04 17.80 13.58
N ARG A 50 18.35 17.66 13.31
CA ARG A 50 19.05 18.57 12.40
C ARG A 50 18.45 18.55 11.00
N ILE A 51 18.26 17.37 10.43
CA ILE A 51 17.71 17.18 9.07
C ILE A 51 16.28 17.72 8.97
N SER A 52 15.47 17.60 10.03
CA SER A 52 14.09 18.11 10.04
C SER A 52 13.98 19.63 9.87
N ARG A 53 15.05 20.37 10.15
CA ARG A 53 15.12 21.83 10.03
C ARG A 53 15.60 22.29 8.65
N GLU A 54 15.99 21.35 7.79
CA GLU A 54 16.49 21.65 6.45
C GLU A 54 15.34 21.85 5.45
N ALA A 55 15.59 22.61 4.38
CA ALA A 55 14.59 22.85 3.34
C ALA A 55 14.27 21.59 2.51
N ASN A 56 15.21 20.65 2.41
CA ASN A 56 15.04 19.39 1.69
C ASN A 56 15.61 18.20 2.50
N PRO A 57 14.89 17.75 3.55
CA PRO A 57 15.31 16.62 4.38
C PRO A 57 15.59 15.35 3.57
N GLY A 58 14.80 15.10 2.53
CA GLY A 58 14.95 13.96 1.62
C GLY A 58 16.29 13.94 0.90
N GLU A 59 16.83 15.09 0.49
CA GLU A 59 18.16 15.18 -0.11
C GLU A 59 19.25 14.76 0.89
N SER A 60 19.16 15.25 2.13
CA SER A 60 20.13 14.93 3.18
C SER A 60 20.09 13.47 3.60
N VAL A 61 18.90 12.86 3.64
CA VAL A 61 18.73 11.42 3.84
C VAL A 61 19.39 10.63 2.70
N LEU A 62 19.12 10.99 1.45
CA LEU A 62 19.73 10.31 0.30
C LEU A 62 21.25 10.46 0.28
N ARG A 63 21.77 11.65 0.60
CA ARG A 63 23.21 11.91 0.68
C ARG A 63 23.87 11.06 1.76
N ALA A 64 23.28 10.98 2.95
CA ALA A 64 23.78 10.14 4.03
C ALA A 64 23.84 8.66 3.63
N TRP A 65 22.82 8.16 2.92
CA TRP A 65 22.77 6.76 2.50
C TRP A 65 23.67 6.44 1.31
N SER A 66 23.80 7.38 0.37
CA SER A 66 24.79 7.35 -0.70
C SER A 66 26.21 7.21 -0.16
N ASN A 67 26.58 8.05 0.82
CA ASN A 67 27.91 8.01 1.46
C ASN A 67 28.19 6.69 2.19
N ARG A 68 27.13 5.96 2.58
CA ARG A 68 27.23 4.62 3.18
C ARG A 68 27.22 3.48 2.16
N GLY A 69 27.23 3.79 0.86
CA GLY A 69 27.29 2.78 -0.19
C GLY A 69 25.95 2.12 -0.52
N GLN A 70 24.82 2.65 -0.03
CA GLN A 70 23.52 2.04 -0.27
C GLN A 70 23.11 2.16 -1.74
N SER A 71 22.50 1.10 -2.24
CA SER A 71 22.05 0.98 -3.63
C SER A 71 20.57 1.28 -3.79
N VAL A 72 20.14 1.43 -5.04
CA VAL A 72 18.71 1.49 -5.42
C VAL A 72 17.96 0.25 -4.92
N ARG A 73 18.58 -0.93 -4.97
CA ARG A 73 18.00 -2.18 -4.45
C ARG A 73 17.67 -2.06 -2.97
N ASP A 74 18.60 -1.55 -2.17
CA ASP A 74 18.44 -1.42 -0.72
C ASP A 74 17.22 -0.54 -0.43
N LEU A 75 17.19 0.66 -1.01
CA LEU A 75 16.09 1.60 -0.84
C LEU A 75 14.74 1.02 -1.30
N LEU A 76 14.71 0.34 -2.44
CA LEU A 76 13.48 -0.32 -2.91
C LEU A 76 13.00 -1.42 -1.94
N VAL A 77 13.91 -2.22 -1.38
CA VAL A 77 13.56 -3.24 -0.38
C VAL A 77 13.00 -2.61 0.89
N ARG A 78 13.58 -1.49 1.34
CA ARG A 78 13.08 -0.74 2.50
C ARG A 78 11.68 -0.18 2.26
N LEU A 79 11.48 0.52 1.14
CA LEU A 79 10.18 1.08 0.75
C LEU A 79 9.12 -0.01 0.59
N GLN A 80 9.46 -1.13 -0.06
CA GLN A 80 8.56 -2.27 -0.19
C GLN A 80 8.19 -2.86 1.17
N THR A 81 9.13 -2.96 2.10
CA THR A 81 8.84 -3.47 3.45
C THR A 81 7.89 -2.54 4.20
N LEU A 82 8.15 -1.23 4.12
CA LEU A 82 7.34 -0.20 4.76
C LEU A 82 5.95 -0.02 4.13
N SER A 83 5.79 -0.35 2.84
CA SER A 83 4.47 -0.31 2.17
C SER A 83 3.44 -1.20 2.87
N LYS A 84 3.87 -2.28 3.54
CA LYS A 84 2.96 -3.14 4.33
C LYS A 84 2.28 -2.39 5.48
N ARG A 85 2.90 -1.34 6.01
CA ARG A 85 2.40 -0.51 7.11
C ARG A 85 1.79 0.79 6.61
N HIS A 86 2.41 1.40 5.61
CA HIS A 86 2.08 2.76 5.16
C HIS A 86 1.36 2.80 3.81
N GLY A 87 1.09 1.65 3.19
CA GLY A 87 0.36 1.53 1.94
C GLY A 87 0.95 2.35 0.79
N ALA A 88 0.06 3.02 0.06
CA ALA A 88 0.37 3.81 -1.13
C ALA A 88 1.33 4.99 -0.87
N ALA A 89 1.53 5.42 0.39
CA ALA A 89 2.48 6.48 0.72
C ALA A 89 3.92 6.16 0.30
N MET A 90 4.26 4.87 0.11
CA MET A 90 5.58 4.45 -0.34
C MET A 90 5.69 4.34 -1.87
N ASP A 91 4.60 4.45 -2.64
CA ASP A 91 4.61 4.08 -4.07
C ASP A 91 5.39 5.06 -4.93
N GLN A 92 5.24 6.36 -4.68
CA GLN A 92 5.85 7.41 -5.51
C GLN A 92 7.38 7.26 -5.61
N ALA A 93 8.05 7.07 -4.47
CA ALA A 93 9.50 6.86 -4.43
C ALA A 93 9.92 5.60 -5.20
N GLN A 94 9.12 4.53 -5.12
CA GLN A 94 9.37 3.28 -5.84
C GLN A 94 9.16 3.43 -7.36
N LEU A 95 8.17 4.23 -7.78
CA LEU A 95 7.92 4.55 -9.19
C LEU A 95 9.03 5.40 -9.79
N ILE A 96 9.52 6.42 -9.06
CA ILE A 96 10.68 7.24 -9.45
C ILE A 96 11.93 6.36 -9.64
N LEU A 97 12.11 5.36 -8.77
CA LEU A 97 13.19 4.37 -8.85
C LEU A 97 12.91 3.25 -9.87
N SER A 98 11.86 3.37 -10.69
CA SER A 98 11.51 2.42 -11.75
C SER A 98 11.28 0.98 -11.27
N ARG A 99 10.73 0.78 -10.05
CA ARG A 99 10.34 -0.54 -9.54
C ARG A 99 9.39 -1.23 -10.52
N LYS A 100 9.63 -2.51 -10.82
CA LYS A 100 8.78 -3.27 -11.75
C LYS A 100 7.33 -3.35 -11.23
N PHE A 101 6.37 -2.99 -12.09
CA PHE A 101 4.93 -3.21 -11.85
C PHE A 101 4.66 -4.66 -11.44
N LYS A 102 3.78 -4.87 -10.48
CA LYS A 102 3.34 -6.19 -10.04
C LYS A 102 1.81 -6.21 -10.05
N PRO A 103 1.18 -7.05 -10.89
CA PRO A 103 -0.28 -7.15 -10.92
C PRO A 103 -0.81 -7.58 -9.55
N VAL A 104 -2.03 -7.16 -9.26
CA VAL A 104 -2.71 -7.57 -8.03
C VAL A 104 -2.96 -9.07 -8.03
N ARG A 105 -2.74 -9.69 -6.88
CA ARG A 105 -3.08 -11.09 -6.62
C ARG A 105 -3.51 -11.27 -5.18
N TRP A 106 -4.35 -12.26 -4.91
CA TRP A 106 -4.72 -12.61 -3.55
C TRP A 106 -3.50 -12.97 -2.70
N ALA A 107 -3.50 -12.49 -1.46
CA ALA A 107 -2.46 -12.77 -0.49
C ALA A 107 -2.61 -14.16 0.13
N LYS A 108 -3.82 -14.73 0.09
CA LYS A 108 -4.21 -16.05 0.58
C LYS A 108 -5.11 -16.74 -0.44
N THR A 109 -5.34 -18.04 -0.25
CA THR A 109 -6.29 -18.82 -1.06
C THR A 109 -7.71 -18.32 -0.88
N ASP A 110 -8.10 -18.03 0.36
CA ASP A 110 -9.40 -17.43 0.67
C ASP A 110 -9.38 -15.94 0.28
N GLU A 111 -10.21 -15.57 -0.69
CA GLU A 111 -10.26 -14.22 -1.27
C GLU A 111 -10.90 -13.22 -0.29
N ILE A 112 -11.97 -13.65 0.39
CA ILE A 112 -12.59 -12.96 1.52
C ILE A 112 -12.66 -13.93 2.70
N VAL A 113 -12.16 -13.47 3.85
CA VAL A 113 -12.31 -14.16 5.14
C VAL A 113 -13.33 -13.39 5.98
N ALA A 114 -14.37 -14.07 6.45
CA ALA A 114 -15.34 -13.51 7.38
C ALA A 114 -15.04 -13.98 8.81
N SER A 115 -15.17 -13.06 9.77
CA SER A 115 -15.01 -13.36 11.20
C SER A 115 -16.02 -12.56 12.02
N ILE A 116 -16.51 -13.15 13.11
CA ILE A 116 -17.38 -12.46 14.06
C ILE A 116 -16.49 -11.81 15.14
N VAL A 117 -16.71 -10.53 15.42
CA VAL A 117 -15.93 -9.73 16.35
C VAL A 117 -16.85 -8.86 17.23
N GLU A 118 -16.28 -8.17 18.22
CA GLU A 118 -17.00 -7.23 19.12
C GLU A 118 -18.22 -7.89 19.78
N ASP A 119 -17.99 -8.90 20.62
CA ASP A 119 -19.02 -9.60 21.40
C ASP A 119 -20.20 -10.09 20.54
N ASN A 120 -19.89 -10.62 19.36
CA ASN A 120 -20.85 -11.14 18.39
C ASN A 120 -21.75 -10.09 17.71
N LEU A 121 -21.38 -8.81 17.72
CA LEU A 121 -22.15 -7.73 17.12
C LEU A 121 -21.73 -7.38 15.69
N ILE A 122 -20.48 -7.70 15.30
CA ILE A 122 -19.92 -7.31 14.01
C ILE A 122 -19.46 -8.54 13.22
N VAL A 123 -19.81 -8.61 11.94
CA VAL A 123 -19.16 -9.48 10.96
C VAL A 123 -18.11 -8.67 10.22
N ARG A 124 -16.84 -8.96 10.49
CA ARG A 124 -15.69 -8.37 9.81
C ARG A 124 -15.34 -9.21 8.58
N LEU A 125 -15.47 -8.61 7.40
CA LEU A 125 -14.98 -9.16 6.15
C LEU A 125 -13.58 -8.63 5.87
N GLN A 126 -12.65 -9.51 5.51
CA GLN A 126 -11.27 -9.16 5.20
C GLN A 126 -10.88 -9.73 3.84
N CYS A 127 -10.48 -8.85 2.93
CA CYS A 127 -9.94 -9.17 1.62
C CYS A 127 -8.50 -8.67 1.55
N LYS A 128 -7.53 -9.56 1.27
CA LYS A 128 -6.11 -9.17 1.22
C LYS A 128 -5.51 -9.50 -0.14
N ALA A 129 -4.95 -8.48 -0.78
CA ALA A 129 -4.19 -8.61 -2.01
C ALA A 129 -2.77 -8.04 -1.83
N VAL A 130 -1.88 -8.44 -2.73
CA VAL A 130 -0.55 -7.86 -2.89
C VAL A 130 -0.36 -7.41 -4.33
N GLY A 131 0.41 -6.34 -4.54
CA GLY A 131 0.68 -5.76 -5.85
C GLY A 131 1.64 -4.58 -5.73
N PHE A 132 2.04 -4.02 -6.87
CA PHE A 132 2.74 -2.75 -6.95
C PHE A 132 2.31 -2.00 -8.23
N PRO A 133 1.74 -0.78 -8.13
CA PRO A 133 1.47 0.03 -6.92
C PRO A 133 0.58 -0.65 -5.88
N TRP A 134 0.51 -0.06 -4.68
CA TRP A 134 -0.24 -0.60 -3.55
C TRP A 134 -1.72 -0.84 -3.96
N PRO A 135 -2.30 -2.00 -3.63
CA PRO A 135 -3.66 -2.32 -4.05
C PRO A 135 -4.71 -1.37 -3.47
N VAL A 136 -5.70 -1.01 -4.29
CA VAL A 136 -6.90 -0.25 -3.92
C VAL A 136 -8.10 -1.20 -3.87
N TYR A 137 -8.90 -1.10 -2.82
CA TYR A 137 -10.03 -2.00 -2.57
C TYR A 137 -11.35 -1.26 -2.80
N HIS A 138 -12.30 -1.94 -3.42
CA HIS A 138 -13.67 -1.47 -3.62
C HIS A 138 -14.61 -2.59 -3.21
N TRP A 139 -15.41 -2.34 -2.16
CA TRP A 139 -16.39 -3.29 -1.68
C TRP A 139 -17.75 -3.04 -2.30
N TYR A 140 -18.44 -4.11 -2.66
CA TYR A 140 -19.80 -4.05 -3.17
C TYR A 140 -20.70 -4.88 -2.25
N LYS A 141 -21.88 -4.34 -1.96
CA LYS A 141 -22.94 -4.97 -1.19
C LYS A 141 -24.15 -5.09 -2.10
N ASN A 142 -24.58 -6.32 -2.40
CA ASN A 142 -25.68 -6.58 -3.34
C ASN A 142 -25.50 -5.82 -4.67
N ASP A 143 -24.29 -5.87 -5.20
CA ASP A 143 -23.85 -5.17 -6.43
C ASP A 143 -23.80 -3.64 -6.37
N GLU A 144 -24.11 -3.03 -5.23
CA GLU A 144 -23.95 -1.59 -5.00
C GLU A 144 -22.61 -1.27 -4.31
N LEU A 145 -21.91 -0.24 -4.78
CA LEU A 145 -20.64 0.19 -4.19
C LEU A 145 -20.85 0.67 -2.75
N VAL A 146 -20.07 0.12 -1.82
CA VAL A 146 -20.02 0.62 -0.44
C VAL A 146 -19.12 1.85 -0.39
N GLU A 147 -19.73 3.02 -0.28
CA GLU A 147 -18.99 4.27 -0.17
C GLU A 147 -18.03 4.26 1.03
N ASN A 148 -16.86 4.87 0.86
CA ASN A 148 -15.82 5.01 1.89
C ASN A 148 -15.18 3.70 2.38
N ALA A 149 -15.51 2.54 1.80
CA ALA A 149 -14.85 1.26 2.09
C ALA A 149 -13.66 1.02 1.14
N SER A 150 -12.57 1.79 1.32
CA SER A 150 -11.35 1.68 0.50
C SER A 150 -10.25 0.78 1.09
N GLY A 151 -10.50 0.24 2.28
CA GLY A 151 -9.59 -0.64 3.01
C GLY A 151 -9.74 -2.12 2.66
N CYS A 152 -8.78 -2.91 3.14
CA CYS A 152 -8.80 -4.37 3.03
C CYS A 152 -9.84 -5.05 3.94
N THR A 153 -10.62 -4.28 4.69
CA THR A 153 -11.65 -4.76 5.61
C THR A 153 -12.91 -3.92 5.52
N VAL A 154 -14.07 -4.55 5.67
CA VAL A 154 -15.35 -3.89 5.92
C VAL A 154 -16.04 -4.57 7.09
N ASP A 155 -16.55 -3.76 8.01
CA ASP A 155 -17.27 -4.22 9.18
C ASP A 155 -18.77 -4.05 8.94
N VAL A 156 -19.52 -5.12 9.17
CA VAL A 156 -20.96 -5.16 8.95
C VAL A 156 -21.65 -5.46 10.28
N VAL A 157 -22.61 -4.63 10.65
CA VAL A 157 -23.44 -4.89 11.83
C VAL A 157 -24.19 -6.21 11.63
N ARG A 158 -24.07 -7.10 12.60
CA ARG A 158 -24.72 -8.41 12.62
C ARG A 158 -26.18 -8.21 13.06
N CYS A 159 -27.08 -8.17 12.10
CA CYS A 159 -28.54 -8.08 12.31
C CYS A 159 -29.27 -9.12 11.46
N LYS A 160 -30.57 -9.33 11.72
CA LYS A 160 -31.44 -10.10 10.82
C LYS A 160 -31.36 -9.56 9.38
N CYS A 161 -31.39 -8.24 9.22
CA CYS A 161 -31.26 -7.59 7.92
C CYS A 161 -29.99 -7.95 7.16
N SER A 162 -28.89 -8.24 7.86
CA SER A 162 -27.62 -8.51 7.20
C SER A 162 -27.53 -9.92 6.63
N SER A 163 -28.43 -10.85 6.98
CA SER A 163 -28.41 -12.21 6.42
C SER A 163 -28.61 -12.23 4.91
N ASP A 164 -29.31 -11.22 4.38
CA ASP A 164 -29.67 -11.14 2.97
C ASP A 164 -28.60 -10.40 2.16
N PHE A 165 -27.55 -9.92 2.82
CA PHE A 165 -26.46 -9.22 2.14
C PHE A 165 -25.43 -10.21 1.59
N THR A 166 -25.03 -9.93 0.35
CA THR A 166 -23.89 -10.55 -0.30
C THR A 166 -22.84 -9.48 -0.55
N PHE A 167 -21.59 -9.81 -0.26
CA PHE A 167 -20.46 -8.90 -0.47
C PHE A 167 -19.49 -9.47 -1.49
N CYS A 168 -18.91 -8.61 -2.32
CA CYS A 168 -17.72 -8.94 -3.11
C CYS A 168 -16.71 -7.79 -3.01
N CYS A 169 -15.45 -8.11 -3.27
CA CYS A 169 -14.36 -7.13 -3.26
C CYS A 169 -13.68 -7.11 -4.62
N VAL A 170 -13.61 -5.92 -5.21
CA VAL A 170 -12.81 -5.64 -6.40
C VAL A 170 -11.52 -4.98 -5.94
N VAL A 171 -10.39 -5.56 -6.35
CA VAL A 171 -9.07 -5.00 -6.03
C VAL A 171 -8.35 -4.63 -7.30
N THR A 172 -7.80 -3.42 -7.34
CA THR A 172 -7.09 -2.86 -8.49
C THR A 172 -5.74 -2.31 -8.09
N ASN A 173 -4.80 -2.26 -9.03
CA ASN A 173 -3.70 -1.31 -8.97
C ASN A 173 -3.44 -0.75 -10.36
N GLU A 174 -3.04 0.52 -10.42
CA GLU A 174 -2.77 1.21 -11.68
C GLU A 174 -1.68 2.24 -11.48
N ILE A 175 -0.85 2.44 -12.50
CA ILE A 175 0.09 3.56 -12.58
C ILE A 175 -0.55 4.62 -13.46
N GLU A 176 -1.01 5.71 -12.86
CA GLU A 176 -1.68 6.82 -13.55
C GLU A 176 -0.79 7.50 -14.61
N ASP A 177 -1.44 8.15 -15.57
CA ASP A 177 -0.75 8.99 -16.55
C ASP A 177 -0.45 10.39 -15.98
N GLY A 178 0.28 11.22 -16.71
CA GLY A 178 0.56 12.61 -16.30
C GLY A 178 1.69 12.76 -15.28
N HIS A 179 2.38 11.67 -14.94
CA HIS A 179 3.58 11.70 -14.11
C HIS A 179 4.86 11.55 -14.94
N VAL A 180 5.97 12.05 -14.40
CA VAL A 180 7.30 11.99 -15.02
C VAL A 180 7.80 10.57 -15.33
N TYR A 181 7.24 9.54 -14.69
CA TYR A 181 7.54 8.13 -14.92
C TYR A 181 6.51 7.42 -15.83
N SER A 182 5.41 8.07 -16.20
CA SER A 182 4.31 7.43 -16.95
C SER A 182 4.79 6.89 -18.30
N GLU A 183 5.66 7.62 -19.02
CA GLU A 183 6.28 7.15 -20.27
C GLU A 183 7.10 5.86 -20.11
N PHE A 184 7.65 5.58 -18.92
CA PHE A 184 8.39 4.34 -18.68
C PHE A 184 7.45 3.15 -18.46
N TYR A 185 6.35 3.35 -17.74
CA TYR A 185 5.42 2.29 -17.34
C TYR A 185 4.35 2.01 -18.39
N ARG A 186 3.87 3.02 -19.12
CA ARG A 186 2.79 2.92 -20.12
C ARG A 186 3.30 2.67 -21.55
N LYS A 187 4.55 2.20 -21.72
CA LYS A 187 5.06 1.82 -23.05
C LYS A 187 4.20 0.69 -23.66
N PRO A 188 4.00 0.66 -24.99
CA PRO A 188 3.28 -0.43 -25.65
C PRO A 188 3.80 -1.80 -25.23
N GLY A 189 2.88 -2.71 -24.88
CA GLY A 189 3.19 -4.07 -24.43
C GLY A 189 3.58 -4.22 -22.96
N LYS A 190 3.61 -3.14 -22.17
CA LYS A 190 3.77 -3.22 -20.71
C LYS A 190 2.42 -3.24 -20.00
N GLU A 191 2.31 -4.10 -19.01
CA GLU A 191 1.23 -4.06 -18.03
C GLU A 191 1.50 -2.93 -17.02
N TYR A 192 0.51 -2.05 -16.84
CA TYR A 192 0.56 -0.92 -15.91
C TYR A 192 -0.70 -0.81 -15.03
N SER A 193 -1.68 -1.68 -15.26
CA SER A 193 -2.92 -1.76 -14.51
C SER A 193 -3.33 -3.22 -14.36
N SER A 194 -3.91 -3.60 -13.23
CA SER A 194 -4.41 -4.94 -12.99
C SER A 194 -5.65 -4.89 -12.10
N ARG A 195 -6.54 -5.88 -12.26
CA ARG A 195 -7.82 -6.00 -11.56
C ARG A 195 -8.13 -7.46 -11.25
N ILE A 196 -8.53 -7.72 -10.01
CA ILE A 196 -9.09 -9.01 -9.56
C ILE A 196 -10.41 -8.75 -8.83
N THR A 197 -11.29 -9.75 -8.82
CA THR A 197 -12.61 -9.66 -8.20
C THR A 197 -12.88 -10.95 -7.45
N SER A 198 -13.28 -10.83 -6.19
CA SER A 198 -13.53 -11.99 -5.36
C SER A 198 -14.83 -12.68 -5.76
N GLN A 199 -14.96 -13.96 -5.42
CA GLN A 199 -16.25 -14.61 -5.33
C GLN A 199 -17.14 -13.86 -4.31
N PRO A 200 -18.46 -13.79 -4.56
CA PRO A 200 -19.39 -13.22 -3.60
C PRO A 200 -19.47 -14.07 -2.32
N ILE A 201 -19.51 -13.43 -1.16
CA ILE A 201 -19.73 -14.07 0.14
C ILE A 201 -21.11 -13.66 0.69
N SER A 202 -21.94 -14.66 1.02
CA SER A 202 -23.21 -14.43 1.70
C SER A 202 -22.98 -14.26 3.20
N LEU A 203 -23.66 -13.29 3.81
CA LEU A 203 -23.63 -13.10 5.26
C LEU A 203 -24.59 -14.03 6.02
N ALA A 204 -25.49 -14.73 5.34
CA ALA A 204 -26.47 -15.63 5.97
C ALA A 204 -25.86 -16.62 6.98
N PRO A 205 -24.70 -17.27 6.73
CA PRO A 205 -24.10 -18.22 7.68
C PRO A 205 -23.56 -17.57 8.95
N PHE A 206 -23.33 -16.25 8.94
CA PHE A 206 -22.70 -15.53 10.03
C PHE A 206 -23.71 -14.85 10.95
N VAL A 207 -24.97 -14.75 10.52
CA VAL A 207 -26.09 -14.25 11.34
C VAL A 207 -26.75 -15.43 12.06
N GLY A 208 -26.64 -15.47 13.39
CA GLY A 208 -27.12 -16.58 14.22
C GLY A 208 -28.65 -16.74 14.20
N GLU A 209 -29.14 -17.93 14.53
CA GLU A 209 -30.58 -18.21 14.63
C GLU A 209 -31.29 -17.38 15.71
N GLU A 210 -30.55 -16.92 16.72
CA GLU A 210 -31.01 -15.98 17.76
C GLU A 210 -31.58 -14.67 17.19
N TYR A 211 -31.21 -14.27 15.97
CA TYR A 211 -31.77 -13.12 15.26
C TYR A 211 -32.86 -13.50 14.23
N ARG A 212 -33.12 -14.79 14.00
CA ARG A 212 -34.12 -15.26 13.03
C ARG A 212 -35.54 -15.31 13.59
N TRP A 213 -35.69 -15.42 14.92
CA TRP A 213 -36.97 -15.76 15.58
C TRP A 213 -37.61 -14.70 16.48
N PHE A 214 -37.18 -13.44 16.46
CA PHE A 214 -37.95 -12.38 17.15
C PHE A 214 -39.12 -11.92 16.27
N PHE A 215 -40.22 -12.67 16.35
CA PHE A 215 -41.56 -12.20 16.06
C PHE A 215 -42.31 -12.05 17.40
N PHE A 216 -42.64 -10.83 17.76
CA PHE A 216 -43.80 -10.51 18.60
C PHE A 216 -44.58 -9.42 17.87
#